data_AF-A0A9P0ZHA3-F1
#
_entry.id   AF-A0A9P0ZHA3-F1
#
_cell.length_a   1.000
_cell.length_b   1.000
_cell.length_c   1.000
_cell.angle_alpha   90.00
_cell.angle_beta   90.00
_cell.angle_gamma   90.00
#
_symmetry.space_group_name_H-M   'P 1'
#
loop_
_entity.id
_entity.type
_entity.pdbx_description
1 polymer ?
#
loop_
_entity_poly.entity_id
_entity_poly.type
_entity_poly.pdbx_seq_one_letter_code
_entity_poly.pdbx_strand_id
1 'polypeptide(L)'
;MYKHMLTIFAISRTETILEKVTNFEKFGFTEDEVFRLLGLSPVLLTLSIDKVQRNMTFVLGTMKLSANVVLQNPFLVLVNLERVIKTRFHLGGKIDDMGLQPQIKGPLLLKALRMSEKRFLKVFIECHSMDVAEELMVFYRTTKYMSRLAETSKKKTTRKGFPF
;
A
#
# COMPACT_ATOMS: atom_id res chain seq x y z
N MET A 1 6.98 18.07 10.91
CA MET A 1 6.69 17.76 9.49
C MET A 1 7.24 18.83 8.54
N TYR A 2 7.04 20.14 8.80
CA TYR A 2 7.54 21.22 7.93
C TYR A 2 9.06 21.15 7.62
N LYS A 3 9.91 20.87 8.63
CA LYS A 3 11.36 20.69 8.42
C LYS A 3 11.68 19.59 7.39
N HIS A 4 10.95 18.47 7.41
CA HIS A 4 11.17 17.38 6.45
C HIS A 4 10.71 17.74 5.04
N MET A 5 9.59 18.47 4.89
CA MET A 5 9.20 19.03 3.59
C MET A 5 10.31 19.91 3.04
N LEU A 6 10.73 20.93 3.80
CA LEU A 6 11.76 21.86 3.36
C LEU A 6 13.06 21.14 2.98
N THR A 7 13.49 20.15 3.78
CA THR A 7 14.67 19.36 3.42
C THR A 7 14.48 18.63 2.10
N ILE A 8 13.36 17.92 1.91
CA ILE A 8 13.07 17.19 0.67
C ILE A 8 13.01 18.13 -0.53
N PHE A 9 12.34 19.28 -0.40
CA PHE A 9 12.27 20.29 -1.46
C PHE A 9 13.64 20.90 -1.76
N ALA A 10 14.45 21.19 -0.75
CA ALA A 10 15.77 21.79 -0.91
C ALA A 10 16.78 20.86 -1.60
N ILE A 11 16.68 19.55 -1.37
CA ILE A 11 17.59 18.55 -1.96
C ILE A 11 17.06 17.94 -3.27
N SER A 12 15.78 18.16 -3.62
CA SER A 12 15.18 17.61 -4.83
C SER A 12 15.29 18.59 -5.98
N ARG A 13 15.49 18.07 -7.19
CA ARG A 13 15.34 18.87 -8.41
C ARG A 13 13.87 19.18 -8.65
N THR A 14 13.58 20.39 -9.10
CA THR A 14 12.22 20.84 -9.43
C THR A 14 11.53 19.93 -10.43
N GLU A 15 12.23 19.43 -11.45
CA GLU A 15 11.64 18.50 -12.42
C GLU A 15 11.22 17.19 -11.77
N THR A 16 11.94 16.72 -10.75
CA THR A 16 11.62 15.48 -10.04
C THR A 16 10.36 15.63 -9.19
N ILE A 17 10.18 16.79 -8.58
CA ILE A 17 8.98 17.11 -7.80
C ILE A 17 7.78 17.20 -8.74
N LEU A 18 7.91 17.92 -9.85
CA LEU A 18 6.85 18.05 -10.84
C LEU A 18 6.45 16.68 -11.42
N GLU A 19 7.42 15.84 -11.80
CA GLU A 19 7.14 14.49 -12.31
C GLU A 19 6.36 13.64 -11.28
N LYS A 20 6.65 13.79 -9.99
CA LYS A 20 5.93 13.11 -8.91
C LYS A 20 4.53 13.67 -8.69
N VAL A 21 4.35 14.99 -8.77
CA VAL A 21 3.03 15.63 -8.66
C VAL A 21 2.14 15.19 -9.82
N THR A 22 2.61 15.31 -11.06
CA THR A 22 1.89 14.86 -12.25
C THR A 22 1.58 13.36 -12.23
N ASN A 23 2.40 12.56 -11.56
CA ASN A 23 2.10 11.14 -11.41
C ASN A 23 0.86 10.88 -10.54
N PHE A 24 0.57 11.72 -9.54
CA PHE A 24 -0.66 11.61 -8.77
C PHE A 24 -1.87 12.07 -9.59
N GLU A 25 -1.75 13.14 -10.38
CA GLU A 25 -2.85 13.64 -11.22
C GLU A 25 -3.41 12.59 -12.18
N LYS A 26 -2.57 11.66 -12.67
CA LYS A 26 -2.98 10.50 -13.49
C LYS A 26 -4.03 9.61 -12.82
N PHE A 27 -4.17 9.69 -11.50
CA PHE A 27 -5.15 8.94 -10.71
C PHE A 27 -6.37 9.77 -10.29
N GLY A 28 -6.55 10.95 -10.90
CA GLY A 28 -7.71 11.81 -10.69
C GLY A 28 -7.57 12.79 -9.52
N PHE A 29 -6.36 13.02 -9.02
CA PHE A 29 -6.12 14.08 -8.03
C PHE A 29 -5.98 15.44 -8.72
N THR A 30 -6.48 16.49 -8.08
CA THR A 30 -6.14 17.87 -8.45
C THR A 30 -4.78 18.26 -7.88
N GLU A 31 -4.12 19.25 -8.48
CA GLU A 31 -2.84 19.78 -7.97
C GLU A 31 -2.92 20.16 -6.48
N ASP A 32 -3.97 20.86 -6.06
CA ASP A 32 -4.21 21.22 -4.66
C ASP A 32 -4.35 20.00 -3.73
N GLU A 33 -5.02 18.94 -4.18
CA GLU A 33 -5.13 17.69 -3.42
C GLU A 33 -3.78 17.02 -3.25
N VAL A 34 -2.96 17.02 -4.30
CA VAL A 34 -1.59 16.49 -4.23
C VAL A 34 -0.76 17.29 -3.24
N PHE A 35 -0.79 18.63 -3.30
CA PHE A 35 -0.04 19.44 -2.33
C PHE A 35 -0.52 19.26 -0.90
N ARG A 36 -1.84 19.14 -0.65
CA ARG A 36 -2.37 18.78 0.67
C ARG A 36 -1.85 17.42 1.13
N LEU A 37 -1.88 16.42 0.26
CA LEU A 37 -1.40 15.07 0.54
C LEU A 37 0.11 15.08 0.89
N LEU A 38 0.91 15.82 0.13
CA LEU A 38 2.35 15.96 0.36
C LEU A 38 2.65 16.72 1.66
N GLY A 39 1.87 17.77 1.97
CA GLY A 39 1.96 18.50 3.24
C GLY A 39 1.69 17.61 4.47
N LEU A 40 0.74 16.68 4.35
CA LEU A 40 0.43 15.69 5.39
C LEU A 40 1.46 14.56 5.46
N SER A 41 2.03 14.15 4.32
CA SER A 41 2.95 13.02 4.26
C SER A 41 4.14 13.30 3.32
N PRO A 42 5.14 14.04 3.80
CA PRO A 42 6.26 14.47 2.95
C PRO A 42 7.11 13.33 2.41
N VAL A 43 7.12 12.22 3.15
CA VAL A 43 7.77 10.98 2.76
C VAL A 43 7.26 10.42 1.43
N LEU A 44 6.07 10.80 0.95
CA LEU A 44 5.58 10.39 -0.37
C LEU A 44 6.50 10.85 -1.51
N LEU A 45 7.16 12.00 -1.37
CA LEU A 45 8.13 12.48 -2.36
C LEU A 45 9.36 11.57 -2.46
N THR A 46 9.66 10.76 -1.44
CA THR A 46 10.76 9.78 -1.47
C THR A 46 10.43 8.53 -2.29
N LEU A 47 9.15 8.27 -2.58
CA LEU A 47 8.73 7.06 -3.29
C LEU A 47 9.04 7.14 -4.78
N SER A 48 9.40 6.02 -5.40
CA SER A 48 9.51 5.95 -6.87
C SER A 48 8.12 6.10 -7.50
N ILE A 49 8.09 6.64 -8.72
CA ILE A 49 6.87 6.76 -9.54
C ILE A 49 6.20 5.38 -9.70
N ASP A 50 6.98 4.36 -10.02
CA ASP A 50 6.52 2.97 -10.16
C ASP A 50 5.85 2.45 -8.88
N LYS A 51 6.38 2.77 -7.70
CA LYS A 51 5.75 2.35 -6.44
C LYS A 51 4.38 3.01 -6.26
N VAL A 52 4.28 4.31 -6.48
CA VAL A 52 3.01 5.03 -6.39
C VAL A 52 2.01 4.44 -7.38
N GLN A 53 2.41 4.24 -8.65
CA GLN A 53 1.55 3.69 -9.68
C GLN A 53 1.04 2.29 -9.33
N ARG A 54 1.92 1.37 -8.92
CA ARG A 54 1.50 0.02 -8.55
C ARG A 54 0.51 0.00 -7.39
N ASN A 55 0.79 0.79 -6.35
CA ASN A 55 -0.10 0.88 -5.19
C ASN A 55 -1.47 1.47 -5.61
N MET A 56 -1.48 2.59 -6.34
CA MET A 56 -2.70 3.25 -6.81
C MET A 56 -3.52 2.35 -7.73
N THR A 57 -2.90 1.70 -8.71
CA THR A 57 -3.59 0.76 -9.62
C THR A 57 -4.26 -0.38 -8.87
N PHE A 58 -3.62 -0.93 -7.83
CA PHE A 58 -4.24 -1.98 -7.03
C PHE A 58 -5.40 -1.45 -6.17
N VAL A 59 -5.22 -0.30 -5.52
CA VAL A 59 -6.23 0.32 -4.65
C VAL A 59 -7.49 0.69 -5.45
N LEU A 60 -7.32 1.36 -6.59
CA LEU A 60 -8.44 1.78 -7.44
C LEU A 60 -9.03 0.61 -8.25
N GLY A 61 -8.15 -0.18 -8.87
CA GLY A 61 -8.54 -1.20 -9.84
C GLY A 61 -9.04 -2.50 -9.20
N THR A 62 -8.34 -2.99 -8.17
CA THR A 62 -8.63 -4.28 -7.53
C THR A 62 -9.46 -4.11 -6.27
N MET A 63 -9.07 -3.22 -5.36
CA MET A 63 -9.81 -3.00 -4.12
C MET A 63 -11.07 -2.14 -4.31
N LYS A 64 -11.23 -1.51 -5.49
CA LYS A 64 -12.35 -0.62 -5.82
C LYS A 64 -12.55 0.54 -4.84
N LEU A 65 -11.47 0.99 -4.20
CA LEU A 65 -11.50 2.18 -3.35
C LEU A 65 -11.37 3.43 -4.21
N SER A 66 -12.02 4.52 -3.82
CA SER A 66 -11.88 5.81 -4.52
C SER A 66 -10.56 6.49 -4.19
N ALA A 67 -10.09 7.38 -5.08
CA ALA A 67 -8.88 8.17 -4.88
C ALA A 67 -8.93 9.00 -3.57
N ASN A 68 -10.11 9.50 -3.19
CA ASN A 68 -10.30 10.23 -1.93
C ASN A 68 -9.93 9.40 -0.68
N VAL A 69 -10.11 8.08 -0.71
CA VAL A 69 -9.69 7.21 0.41
C VAL A 69 -8.18 7.30 0.63
N VAL A 70 -7.40 7.46 -0.43
CA VAL A 70 -5.94 7.61 -0.38
C VAL A 70 -5.54 8.96 0.20
N LEU A 71 -6.25 10.05 -0.12
CA LEU A 71 -6.02 11.37 0.51
C LEU A 71 -6.14 11.29 2.03
N GLN A 72 -7.18 10.58 2.51
CA GLN A 72 -7.42 10.38 3.93
C GLN A 72 -6.48 9.34 4.55
N ASN A 73 -5.89 8.46 3.73
CA ASN A 73 -5.05 7.36 4.18
C ASN A 73 -3.77 7.23 3.32
N PRO A 74 -2.81 8.17 3.45
CA PRO A 74 -1.58 8.17 2.65
C PRO A 74 -0.75 6.89 2.79
N PHE A 75 -0.93 6.15 3.89
CA PHE A 75 -0.27 4.87 4.12
C PHE A 75 -0.53 3.84 3.02
N LEU A 76 -1.66 3.93 2.30
CA LEU A 76 -2.00 3.05 1.19
C LEU A 76 -0.98 3.10 0.05
N VAL A 77 -0.25 4.21 -0.09
CA VAL A 77 0.83 4.36 -1.08
C VAL A 77 2.20 4.03 -0.48
N LEU A 78 2.34 4.21 0.84
CA LEU A 78 3.61 4.00 1.57
C LEU A 78 3.92 2.51 1.80
N VAL A 79 2.94 1.73 2.25
CA VAL A 79 3.19 0.33 2.64
C VAL A 79 3.55 -0.54 1.44
N ASN A 80 4.23 -1.66 1.69
CA ASN A 80 4.59 -2.61 0.64
C ASN A 80 3.33 -3.26 0.05
N LEU A 81 3.12 -3.09 -1.26
CA LEU A 81 1.95 -3.61 -1.97
C LEU A 81 1.84 -5.13 -1.86
N GLU A 82 2.92 -5.82 -2.21
CA GLU A 82 2.92 -7.28 -2.30
C GLU A 82 2.81 -7.94 -0.93
N ARG A 83 3.61 -7.48 0.05
CA ARG A 83 3.71 -8.11 1.36
C ARG A 83 2.58 -7.75 2.32
N VAL A 84 1.98 -6.58 2.16
CA VAL A 84 0.98 -6.07 3.10
C VAL A 84 -0.38 -5.97 2.44
N ILE A 85 -0.54 -5.13 1.41
CA ILE A 85 -1.86 -4.84 0.85
C ILE A 85 -2.45 -6.09 0.20
N LYS A 86 -1.76 -6.68 -0.78
CA LYS A 86 -2.22 -7.89 -1.47
C LYS A 86 -2.41 -9.05 -0.51
N THR A 87 -1.41 -9.36 0.32
CA THR A 87 -1.51 -10.47 1.28
C THR A 87 -2.75 -10.37 2.15
N ARG A 88 -3.00 -9.20 2.74
CA ARG A 88 -4.11 -9.02 3.68
C ARG A 88 -5.45 -8.90 2.97
N PHE A 89 -5.49 -8.28 1.79
CA PHE A 89 -6.69 -8.21 0.97
C PHE A 89 -7.14 -9.60 0.48
N HIS A 90 -6.21 -10.39 -0.05
CA HIS A 90 -6.51 -11.75 -0.51
C HIS A 90 -6.84 -12.70 0.65
N LEU A 91 -6.19 -12.56 1.81
CA LEU A 91 -6.60 -13.32 3.00
C LEU A 91 -8.03 -12.96 3.40
N GLY A 92 -8.40 -11.68 3.34
CA GLY A 92 -9.76 -11.23 3.57
C GLY A 92 -10.78 -11.88 2.63
N GLY A 93 -10.43 -12.01 1.36
CA GLY A 93 -11.22 -12.77 0.38
C GLY A 93 -11.35 -14.25 0.77
N LYS A 94 -10.24 -14.91 1.11
CA LYS A 94 -10.28 -16.32 1.54
C LYS A 94 -11.15 -16.54 2.79
N ILE A 95 -11.06 -15.66 3.78
CA ILE A 95 -11.90 -15.70 4.99
C ILE A 95 -13.39 -15.59 4.61
N ASP A 96 -13.72 -14.72 3.65
CA ASP A 96 -15.08 -14.54 3.14
C ASP A 96 -15.57 -15.77 2.39
N ASP A 97 -14.74 -16.34 1.51
CA ASP A 97 -15.03 -17.55 0.74
C ASP A 97 -15.28 -18.77 1.65
N MET A 98 -14.58 -18.83 2.79
CA MET A 98 -14.77 -19.86 3.82
C MET A 98 -15.96 -19.57 4.75
N GLY A 99 -16.64 -18.43 4.60
CA GLY A 99 -17.77 -18.03 5.46
C GLY A 99 -17.38 -17.68 6.90
N LEU A 100 -16.12 -17.34 7.14
CA LEU A 100 -15.55 -17.14 8.47
C LEU A 100 -15.68 -15.70 8.97
N GLN A 101 -15.66 -15.53 10.29
CA GLN A 101 -15.59 -14.24 10.98
C GLN A 101 -14.31 -14.13 11.81
N PRO A 102 -13.66 -12.94 11.87
CA PRO A 102 -14.16 -11.65 11.39
C PRO A 102 -13.83 -11.36 9.91
N GLN A 103 -14.83 -10.89 9.15
CA GLN A 103 -14.62 -10.47 7.75
C GLN A 103 -13.80 -9.18 7.62
N ILE A 104 -12.91 -9.13 6.62
CA ILE A 104 -12.06 -7.96 6.35
C ILE A 104 -12.73 -7.03 5.32
N LYS A 105 -13.79 -6.33 5.74
CA LYS A 105 -14.57 -5.45 4.85
C LYS A 105 -14.76 -4.03 5.41
N GLY A 106 -15.18 -3.11 4.55
CA GLY A 106 -15.52 -1.73 4.94
C GLY A 106 -14.39 -1.02 5.73
N PRO A 107 -14.72 -0.29 6.81
CA PRO A 107 -13.71 0.38 7.64
C PRO A 107 -12.66 -0.55 8.26
N LEU A 108 -13.02 -1.81 8.50
CA LEU A 108 -12.11 -2.81 9.07
C LEU A 108 -10.98 -3.17 8.10
N LEU A 109 -11.21 -3.09 6.78
CA LEU A 109 -10.16 -3.30 5.78
C LEU A 109 -9.00 -2.32 5.96
N LEU A 110 -9.27 -1.02 6.08
CA LEU A 110 -8.22 -0.02 6.27
C LEU A 110 -7.47 -0.22 7.59
N LYS A 111 -8.19 -0.60 8.66
CA LYS A 111 -7.59 -0.95 9.96
C LYS A 111 -6.71 -2.20 9.86
N ALA A 112 -7.17 -3.22 9.14
CA ALA A 112 -6.44 -4.45 8.88
C ALA A 112 -5.15 -4.19 8.08
N LEU A 113 -5.16 -3.25 7.12
CA LEU A 113 -3.96 -2.88 6.37
C LEU A 113 -2.96 -2.06 7.20
N ARG A 114 -3.42 -1.26 8.16
CA ARG A 114 -2.56 -0.38 8.98
C ARG A 114 -1.91 -1.07 10.18
N MET A 115 -2.52 -2.13 10.73
CA MET A 115 -2.02 -2.76 11.96
C MET A 115 -0.71 -3.54 11.79
N SER A 116 -0.02 -3.79 12.91
CA SER A 116 1.17 -4.65 12.91
C SER A 116 0.83 -6.08 12.49
N GLU A 117 1.82 -6.78 11.93
CA GLU A 117 1.63 -8.17 11.49
C GLU A 117 1.22 -9.08 12.65
N LYS A 118 1.89 -8.98 13.81
CA LYS A 118 1.51 -9.74 15.01
C LYS A 118 0.03 -9.56 15.38
N ARG A 119 -0.46 -8.31 15.32
CA ARG A 119 -1.87 -8.02 15.61
C ARG A 119 -2.80 -8.57 14.53
N PHE A 120 -2.40 -8.47 13.28
CA PHE A 120 -3.18 -8.99 12.15
C PHE A 120 -3.38 -10.51 12.25
N LEU A 121 -2.31 -11.25 12.45
CA LEU A 121 -2.35 -12.71 12.61
C LEU A 121 -3.23 -13.12 13.79
N LYS A 122 -3.07 -12.44 14.93
CA LYS A 122 -3.90 -12.69 16.12
C LYS A 122 -5.40 -12.50 15.88
N VAL A 123 -5.77 -11.46 15.13
CA VAL A 123 -7.18 -11.06 14.95
C VAL A 123 -7.88 -11.85 13.84
N PHE A 124 -7.17 -12.28 12.81
CA PHE A 124 -7.76 -12.86 11.60
C PHE A 124 -7.31 -14.30 11.29
N ILE A 125 -6.37 -14.86 12.05
CA ILE A 125 -5.89 -16.24 11.85
C ILE A 125 -5.99 -17.01 13.17
N GLU A 126 -5.31 -16.56 14.22
CA GLU A 126 -5.24 -17.26 15.51
C GLU A 126 -6.58 -17.26 16.27
N CYS A 127 -7.58 -16.51 15.80
CA CYS A 127 -8.92 -16.52 16.37
C CYS A 127 -9.76 -17.74 15.98
N HIS A 128 -9.34 -18.51 14.98
CA HIS A 128 -10.05 -19.69 14.49
C HIS A 128 -9.59 -20.98 15.18
N SER A 129 -10.30 -22.09 14.93
CA SER A 129 -9.83 -23.42 15.33
C SER A 129 -8.46 -23.73 14.72
N MET A 130 -7.72 -24.64 15.34
CA MET A 130 -6.34 -24.97 14.95
C MET A 130 -6.23 -25.32 13.45
N ASP A 131 -7.13 -26.16 12.94
CA ASP A 131 -7.11 -26.61 11.53
C ASP A 131 -7.33 -25.44 10.56
N VAL A 132 -8.28 -24.56 10.87
CA VAL A 132 -8.60 -23.38 10.04
C VAL A 132 -7.47 -22.35 10.12
N ALA A 133 -6.92 -22.12 11.31
CA ALA A 133 -5.81 -21.21 11.51
C ALA A 133 -4.57 -21.67 10.75
N GLU A 134 -4.28 -22.97 10.72
CA GLU A 134 -3.18 -23.54 9.94
C GLU A 134 -3.39 -23.33 8.44
N GLU A 135 -4.58 -23.62 7.92
CA GLU A 135 -4.92 -23.42 6.51
C GLU A 135 -4.78 -21.95 6.08
N LEU A 136 -5.31 -21.03 6.88
CA LEU A 136 -5.20 -19.58 6.64
C LEU A 136 -3.75 -19.10 6.75
N MET A 137 -2.96 -19.66 7.67
CA MET A 137 -1.55 -19.30 7.81
C MET A 137 -0.71 -19.77 6.62
N VAL A 138 -0.96 -20.96 6.10
CA VAL A 138 -0.32 -21.48 4.87
C VAL A 138 -0.64 -20.56 3.69
N PHE A 139 -1.91 -20.18 3.53
CA PHE A 139 -2.33 -19.25 2.48
C PHE A 139 -1.67 -17.87 2.64
N TYR A 140 -1.64 -17.33 3.85
CA TYR A 140 -1.01 -16.04 4.16
C TYR A 140 0.48 -16.04 3.82
N ARG A 141 1.23 -17.09 4.24
CA ARG A 141 2.66 -17.22 3.93
C ARG A 141 2.88 -17.34 2.43
N THR A 142 2.14 -18.21 1.76
CA THR A 142 2.22 -18.41 0.30
C THR A 142 2.04 -17.09 -0.44
N THR A 143 0.95 -16.37 -0.15
CA THR A 143 0.67 -15.06 -0.79
C THR A 143 1.76 -14.03 -0.50
N LYS A 144 2.29 -13.99 0.73
CA LYS A 144 3.32 -13.03 1.14
C LYS A 144 4.67 -13.25 0.44
N TYR A 145 5.03 -14.50 0.15
CA TYR A 145 6.36 -14.86 -0.38
C TYR A 145 6.39 -15.18 -1.89
N MET A 146 5.26 -15.45 -2.54
CA MET A 146 5.19 -15.63 -4.00
C MET A 146 5.70 -14.42 -4.79
N SER A 147 5.59 -13.21 -4.23
CA SER A 147 6.09 -11.98 -4.86
C SER A 147 7.61 -11.91 -5.00
N ARG A 148 8.39 -12.71 -4.27
CA ARG A 148 9.86 -12.77 -4.40
C ARG A 148 10.30 -13.28 -5.78
N LEU A 149 9.55 -14.22 -6.37
CA LEU A 149 9.88 -14.81 -7.68
C LEU A 149 9.60 -13.83 -8.84
N ALA A 150 8.59 -12.97 -8.69
CA ALA A 150 8.28 -11.92 -9.68
C ALA A 150 9.18 -10.68 -9.55
N GLU A 151 9.63 -10.34 -8.33
CA GLU A 151 10.51 -9.19 -8.06
C GLU A 151 11.95 -9.42 -8.56
N THR A 152 12.49 -10.64 -8.49
CA THR A 152 13.84 -10.96 -9.02
C THR A 152 13.93 -10.76 -10.53
N SER A 153 12.84 -11.04 -11.26
CA SER A 153 12.75 -10.80 -12.71
C SER A 153 12.66 -9.31 -13.07
N LYS A 154 12.10 -8.48 -12.19
CA LYS A 154 11.89 -7.02 -12.40
C LYS A 154 13.07 -6.12 -12.02
N LYS A 155 14.13 -6.65 -11.38
CA LYS A 155 15.34 -5.86 -11.03
C LYS A 155 16.07 -5.25 -12.24
N LYS A 156 15.72 -5.64 -13.47
CA LYS A 156 16.26 -5.08 -14.72
C LYS A 156 15.70 -3.70 -15.10
N THR A 157 14.62 -3.22 -14.49
CA THR A 157 14.01 -1.92 -14.82
C THR A 157 14.48 -0.85 -13.83
N THR A 158 15.06 0.22 -14.38
CA THR A 158 15.71 1.34 -13.70
C THR A 158 14.92 1.90 -12.50
N ARG A 159 15.56 1.93 -11.32
CA ARG A 159 15.03 2.59 -10.13
C ARG A 159 15.19 4.11 -10.28
N LYS A 160 14.21 4.80 -10.85
CA LYS A 160 14.01 6.25 -10.62
C LYS A 160 13.41 6.46 -9.22
N GLY A 161 14.17 6.08 -8.20
CA GLY A 161 13.93 6.48 -6.81
C GLY A 161 14.69 7.78 -6.51
N PHE A 162 14.39 8.40 -5.37
CA PHE A 162 14.95 9.70 -4.96
C PHE A 162 16.43 9.86 -5.35
N PRO A 163 16.78 10.88 -6.15
CA PRO A 163 18.08 10.94 -6.80
C PRO A 163 19.11 11.46 -5.81
N PHE A 164 20.15 10.67 -5.59
CA PHE A 164 21.47 11.19 -5.92
C PHE A 164 21.76 10.72 -7.34
#